data_AF-A0A945SP23-F1
#
_entry.id   AF-A0A945SP23-F1
#
_cell.length_a   1.000
_cell.length_b   1.000
_cell.length_c   1.000
_cell.angle_alpha   90.00
_cell.angle_beta   90.00
_cell.angle_gamma   90.00
#
_symmetry.space_group_name_H-M   'P 1'
#
loop_
_entity.id
_entity.type
_entity.pdbx_description
1 polymer ?
#
loop_
_entity_poly.entity_id
_entity_poly.type
_entity_poly.pdbx_seq_one_letter_code
_entity_poly.pdbx_strand_id
1 'polypeptide(L)'
;MKQEILSRLLENQASKRAFALVTDMESGDQTLVYPDSADGADGGNAEILSAARQAIQDDRSKVHELSGRRIFVETFNPPLRMLIVGAVHIAQPLSRMASVAGYDVTVIDPRGSMTVTSYPATEAIRDKGW
;
A
#
# COMPACT_ATOMS: atom_id res chain seq x y z
N MET A 1 -20.48 -1.28 7.19
CA MET A 1 -19.71 -1.96 6.11
C MET A 1 -20.15 -3.42 6.04
N LYS A 2 -20.42 -3.95 4.83
CA LYS A 2 -20.87 -5.34 4.64
C LYS A 2 -19.73 -6.32 4.99
N GLN A 3 -20.05 -7.48 5.56
CA GLN A 3 -19.06 -8.48 6.01
C GLN A 3 -18.17 -8.97 4.84
N GLU A 4 -18.76 -9.22 3.68
CA GLU A 4 -18.04 -9.65 2.48
C GLU A 4 -16.98 -8.64 2.02
N ILE A 5 -17.30 -7.34 2.08
CA ILE A 5 -16.34 -6.28 1.75
C ILE A 5 -15.18 -6.30 2.73
N LEU A 6 -15.46 -6.37 4.04
CA LEU A 6 -14.41 -6.44 5.06
C LEU A 6 -13.44 -7.61 4.83
N SER A 7 -13.98 -8.81 4.53
CA SER A 7 -13.15 -9.98 4.21
C SER A 7 -12.21 -9.71 3.03
N ARG A 8 -12.73 -9.11 1.94
CA ARG A 8 -11.91 -8.75 0.78
C ARG A 8 -10.88 -7.67 1.08
N LEU A 9 -11.19 -6.69 1.93
CA LEU A 9 -10.22 -5.68 2.37
C LEU A 9 -9.03 -6.36 3.06
N LEU A 10 -9.32 -7.27 4.00
CA LEU A 10 -8.29 -8.00 4.76
C LEU A 10 -7.44 -8.90 3.85
N GLU A 11 -8.06 -9.61 2.89
CA GLU A 11 -7.36 -10.45 1.91
C GLU A 11 -6.42 -9.62 1.01
N ASN A 12 -6.88 -8.47 0.53
CA ASN A 12 -6.04 -7.58 -0.29
C ASN A 12 -4.88 -6.98 0.52
N GLN A 13 -5.11 -6.59 1.78
CA GLN A 13 -4.05 -6.13 2.67
C GLN A 13 -3.01 -7.22 2.95
N ALA A 14 -3.46 -8.46 3.24
CA ALA A 14 -2.56 -9.58 3.48
C ALA A 14 -1.70 -9.92 2.25
N SER A 15 -2.26 -9.76 1.04
CA SER A 15 -1.55 -10.00 -0.23
C SER A 15 -0.74 -8.78 -0.73
N LYS A 16 -0.66 -7.70 0.06
CA LYS A 16 0.00 -6.43 -0.31
C LYS A 16 -0.47 -5.90 -1.68
N ARG A 17 -1.73 -6.12 -2.05
CA ARG A 17 -2.32 -5.60 -3.29
C ARG A 17 -2.84 -4.20 -3.04
N ALA A 18 -2.43 -3.24 -3.87
CA ALA A 18 -2.95 -1.88 -3.83
C ALA A 18 -4.40 -1.84 -4.33
N PHE A 19 -5.28 -1.12 -3.63
CA PHE A 19 -6.67 -0.93 -4.02
C PHE A 19 -7.26 0.34 -3.36
N ALA A 20 -8.47 0.71 -3.79
CA ALA A 20 -9.27 1.73 -3.15
C ALA A 20 -10.70 1.21 -2.88
N LEU A 21 -11.29 1.66 -1.77
CA LEU A 21 -12.71 1.51 -1.49
C LEU A 21 -13.41 2.82 -1.83
N VAL A 22 -14.20 2.79 -2.88
CA VAL A 22 -15.08 3.90 -3.26
C VAL A 22 -16.38 3.73 -2.51
N THR A 23 -16.82 4.77 -1.80
CA THR A 23 -18.11 4.79 -1.10
C THR A 23 -18.90 6.01 -1.55
N ASP A 24 -20.10 5.77 -2.06
CA ASP A 24 -21.11 6.81 -2.24
C ASP A 24 -21.59 7.27 -0.86
N MET A 25 -21.42 8.57 -0.56
CA MET A 25 -21.71 9.09 0.78
C MET A 25 -23.21 9.25 1.04
N GLU A 26 -24.05 9.17 0.02
CA GLU A 26 -25.52 9.27 0.15
C GLU A 26 -26.16 7.88 0.23
N SER A 27 -25.87 7.00 -0.73
CA SER A 27 -26.47 5.66 -0.75
C SER A 27 -25.74 4.65 0.15
N GLY A 28 -24.47 4.91 0.46
CA GLY A 28 -23.60 3.96 1.13
C GLY A 28 -23.16 2.80 0.23
N ASP A 29 -23.41 2.87 -1.08
CA ASP A 29 -22.93 1.87 -2.03
C ASP A 29 -21.41 1.90 -2.10
N GLN A 30 -20.82 0.72 -2.25
CA GLN A 30 -19.39 0.54 -2.19
C GLN A 30 -18.89 -0.20 -3.41
N THR A 31 -17.74 0.25 -3.92
CA THR A 31 -17.03 -0.37 -5.05
C THR A 31 -15.57 -0.52 -4.68
N LEU A 32 -15.05 -1.74 -4.77
CA LEU A 32 -13.62 -2.00 -4.67
C LEU A 32 -12.99 -1.73 -6.03
N VAL A 33 -12.02 -0.84 -6.08
CA VAL A 33 -11.29 -0.48 -7.29
C VAL A 33 -9.84 -0.88 -7.16
N TYR A 34 -9.34 -1.59 -8.16
CA TYR A 34 -7.96 -2.02 -8.30
C TYR A 34 -7.31 -1.30 -9.50
N PRO A 35 -5.97 -1.37 -9.66
CA PRO A 35 -5.31 -0.84 -10.85
C PRO A 35 -5.88 -1.38 -12.17
N ASP A 36 -6.31 -2.64 -12.17
CA ASP A 36 -6.68 -3.42 -13.35
C ASP A 36 -8.17 -3.81 -13.42
N SER A 37 -8.89 -3.75 -12.30
CA SER A 37 -10.25 -4.27 -12.16
C SER A 37 -11.08 -3.44 -11.18
N ALA A 38 -12.39 -3.64 -11.16
CA ALA A 38 -13.27 -3.06 -10.15
C ALA A 38 -14.46 -3.98 -9.91
N ASP A 39 -15.04 -3.91 -8.71
CA ASP A 39 -16.16 -4.75 -8.29
C ASP A 39 -17.08 -3.97 -7.34
N GLY A 40 -18.36 -3.84 -7.72
CA GLY A 40 -19.38 -3.07 -6.99
C GLY A 40 -20.22 -2.19 -7.91
N ALA A 41 -21.04 -1.34 -7.29
CA ALA A 41 -22.08 -0.56 -7.96
C ALA A 41 -21.53 0.37 -9.06
N ASP A 42 -20.34 0.94 -8.86
CA ASP A 42 -19.68 1.88 -9.78
C ASP A 42 -18.61 1.22 -10.66
N GLY A 43 -18.60 -0.12 -10.77
CA GLY A 43 -17.63 -0.86 -11.58
C GLY A 43 -17.63 -0.53 -13.08
N GLY A 44 -18.65 0.17 -13.57
CA GLY A 44 -18.73 0.69 -14.95
C GLY A 44 -18.58 2.21 -15.09
N ASN A 45 -18.42 2.96 -13.99
CA ASN A 45 -18.35 4.42 -14.04
C ASN A 45 -16.91 4.90 -14.28
N ALA A 46 -16.58 5.22 -15.53
CA ALA A 46 -15.21 5.59 -15.93
C ALA A 46 -14.62 6.79 -15.15
N GLU A 47 -15.44 7.78 -14.80
CA GLU A 47 -15.01 8.96 -14.05
C GLU A 47 -14.56 8.57 -12.63
N ILE A 48 -15.39 7.79 -11.93
CA ILE A 48 -15.11 7.29 -10.58
C ILE A 48 -13.90 6.35 -10.59
N LEU A 49 -13.84 5.43 -11.55
CA LEU A 49 -12.71 4.51 -11.67
C LEU A 49 -11.39 5.24 -11.94
N SER A 50 -11.41 6.27 -12.78
CA SER A 50 -10.23 7.10 -13.05
C SER A 50 -9.78 7.84 -11.80
N ALA A 51 -10.71 8.47 -11.08
CA ALA A 51 -10.42 9.16 -9.82
C ALA A 51 -9.84 8.22 -8.76
N ALA A 52 -10.44 7.03 -8.60
CA ALA A 52 -9.97 6.03 -7.66
C ALA A 52 -8.56 5.50 -8.00
N ARG A 53 -8.29 5.22 -9.28
CA ARG A 53 -6.96 4.81 -9.73
C ARG A 53 -5.91 5.90 -9.56
N GLN A 54 -6.27 7.16 -9.80
CA GLN A 54 -5.38 8.29 -9.50
C GLN A 54 -5.10 8.40 -8.01
N ALA A 55 -6.11 8.24 -7.16
CA ALA A 55 -5.94 8.25 -5.70
C ALA A 55 -4.99 7.14 -5.22
N ILE A 56 -5.10 5.93 -5.81
CA ILE A 56 -4.14 4.82 -5.56
C ILE A 56 -2.72 5.24 -5.95
N GLN A 57 -2.52 5.87 -7.11
CA GLN A 57 -1.19 6.33 -7.55
C GLN A 57 -0.62 7.43 -6.66
N ASP A 58 -1.46 8.36 -6.22
CA ASP A 58 -1.07 9.50 -5.39
C ASP A 58 -0.93 9.14 -3.90
N ASP A 59 -1.36 7.94 -3.51
CA ASP A 59 -1.49 7.46 -2.13
C ASP A 59 -2.28 8.43 -1.23
N ARG A 60 -3.44 8.89 -1.73
CA ARG A 60 -4.26 9.92 -1.06
C ARG A 60 -5.73 9.59 -1.10
N SER A 61 -6.30 9.40 0.07
CA SER A 61 -7.75 9.33 0.26
C SER A 61 -8.37 10.74 0.25
N LYS A 62 -9.49 10.91 -0.45
CA LYS A 62 -10.22 12.19 -0.47
C LYS A 62 -11.68 12.02 -0.88
N VAL A 63 -12.47 13.05 -0.55
CA VAL A 63 -13.84 13.20 -1.06
C VAL A 63 -13.79 13.91 -2.40
N HIS A 64 -14.60 13.44 -3.35
CA HIS A 64 -14.81 14.03 -4.66
C HIS A 64 -16.29 14.28 -4.91
N GLU A 65 -16.58 15.26 -5.77
CA GLU A 65 -17.88 15.41 -6.41
C GLU A 65 -17.76 14.83 -7.83
N LEU A 66 -18.29 13.63 -8.08
CA LEU A 66 -18.17 12.91 -9.35
C LEU A 66 -19.55 12.44 -9.79
N SER A 67 -19.87 12.58 -11.07
CA SER A 67 -21.17 12.19 -11.62
C SER A 67 -22.35 12.80 -10.83
N GLY A 68 -22.18 14.01 -10.28
CA GLY A 68 -23.18 14.70 -9.46
C GLY A 68 -23.37 14.12 -8.04
N ARG A 69 -22.48 13.23 -7.59
CA ARG A 69 -22.55 12.55 -6.29
C ARG A 69 -21.30 12.82 -5.48
N ARG A 70 -21.46 12.81 -4.15
CA ARG A 70 -20.37 12.95 -3.20
C ARG A 70 -19.76 11.58 -2.91
N ILE A 71 -18.58 11.34 -3.48
CA ILE A 71 -17.89 10.06 -3.44
C ILE A 71 -16.66 10.16 -2.55
N PHE A 72 -16.57 9.30 -1.54
CA PHE A 72 -15.33 9.13 -0.77
C PHE A 72 -14.49 8.02 -1.38
N VAL A 73 -13.24 8.34 -1.71
CA VAL A 73 -12.25 7.37 -2.18
C VAL A 73 -11.24 7.14 -1.06
N GLU A 74 -11.26 5.94 -0.48
CA GLU A 74 -10.32 5.50 0.54
C GLU A 74 -9.25 4.60 -0.08
N THR A 75 -7.98 4.92 0.10
CA THR A 75 -6.85 4.26 -0.55
C THR A 75 -6.13 3.32 0.43
N PHE A 76 -5.84 2.11 -0.03
CA PHE A 76 -5.16 1.08 0.74
C PHE A 76 -3.94 0.59 -0.04
N ASN A 77 -2.86 1.35 0.03
CA ASN A 77 -1.58 0.97 -0.56
C ASN A 77 -0.73 0.22 0.47
N PRO A 78 0.05 -0.79 0.03
CA PRO A 78 1.08 -1.37 0.87
C PRO A 78 2.15 -0.32 1.18
N PRO A 79 2.86 -0.43 2.32
CA PRO A 79 4.02 0.38 2.63
C PRO A 79 5.02 0.47 1.47
N LEU A 80 5.60 1.66 1.27
CA LEU A 80 6.67 1.83 0.28
C LEU A 80 7.87 0.95 0.66
N ARG A 81 8.42 0.26 -0.34
CA ARG A 81 9.61 -0.57 -0.14
C ARG A 81 10.87 0.30 -0.16
N MET A 82 11.74 0.13 0.84
CA MET A 82 13.06 0.75 0.86
C MET A 82 14.14 -0.33 0.90
N LEU A 83 14.97 -0.38 -0.14
CA LEU A 83 16.11 -1.28 -0.21
C LEU A 83 17.38 -0.52 0.17
N ILE A 84 18.02 -0.92 1.26
CA ILE A 84 19.30 -0.37 1.71
C ILE A 84 20.41 -1.34 1.31
N VAL A 85 21.19 -0.99 0.29
CA VAL A 85 22.32 -1.81 -0.18
C VAL A 85 23.60 -1.36 0.51
N GLY A 86 24.19 -2.26 1.30
CA GLY A 86 25.37 -2.02 2.12
C GLY A 86 25.03 -1.77 3.58
N ALA A 87 25.27 -2.77 4.43
CA ALA A 87 25.04 -2.76 5.86
C ALA A 87 26.20 -2.14 6.66
N VAL A 88 26.69 -0.99 6.19
CA VAL A 88 27.71 -0.18 6.89
C VAL A 88 27.08 0.60 8.05
N HIS A 89 27.89 1.25 8.89
CA HIS A 89 27.46 1.87 10.15
C HIS A 89 26.22 2.80 10.04
N ILE A 90 26.06 3.53 8.94
CA ILE A 90 24.91 4.43 8.72
C ILE A 90 23.60 3.69 8.39
N ALA A 91 23.67 2.44 7.91
CA ALA A 91 22.48 1.67 7.51
C ALA A 91 21.58 1.35 8.72
N GLN A 92 22.14 1.14 9.91
CA GLN A 92 21.37 0.81 11.12
C GLN A 92 20.47 1.95 11.63
N PRO A 93 20.96 3.20 11.80
CA PRO A 93 20.06 4.30 12.15
C PRO A 93 19.10 4.62 10.99
N LEU A 94 19.54 4.53 9.73
CA LEU A 94 18.68 4.77 8.58
C LEU A 94 17.50 3.78 8.52
N SER A 95 17.77 2.48 8.68
CA SER A 95 16.74 1.44 8.61
C SER A 95 15.66 1.65 9.68
N ARG A 96 16.06 2.01 10.90
CA ARG A 96 15.14 2.33 11.99
C ARG A 96 14.29 3.56 11.70
N MET A 97 14.91 4.65 11.22
CA MET A 97 14.17 5.86 10.85
C MET A 97 13.18 5.58 9.72
N ALA A 98 13.57 4.78 8.73
CA ALA A 98 12.71 4.41 7.61
C ALA A 98 11.53 3.52 8.05
N SER A 99 11.74 2.54 8.92
CA SER A 99 10.64 1.74 9.49
C SER A 99 9.67 2.60 10.28
N VAL A 100 10.15 3.55 11.08
CA VAL A 100 9.29 4.51 11.81
C VAL A 100 8.53 5.42 10.85
N ALA A 101 9.13 5.79 9.72
CA ALA A 101 8.47 6.54 8.66
C ALA A 101 7.47 5.70 7.83
N GLY A 102 7.28 4.41 8.16
CA GLY A 102 6.30 3.54 7.53
C GLY A 102 6.79 2.83 6.27
N TYR A 103 8.10 2.73 6.05
CA TYR A 103 8.65 1.93 4.95
C TYR A 103 8.75 0.44 5.31
N ASP A 104 8.54 -0.41 4.30
CA ASP A 104 8.93 -1.82 4.33
C ASP A 104 10.42 -1.90 3.95
N VAL A 105 11.28 -1.96 4.97
CA VAL A 105 12.73 -1.81 4.81
C VAL A 105 13.40 -3.18 4.69
N THR A 106 14.18 -3.35 3.63
CA THR A 106 15.08 -4.50 3.44
C THR A 106 16.54 -4.01 3.38
N VAL A 107 17.40 -4.58 4.22
CA VAL A 107 18.85 -4.33 4.18
C VAL A 107 19.55 -5.49 3.48
N ILE A 108 20.33 -5.18 2.45
CA ILE A 108 21.02 -6.14 1.60
C ILE A 108 22.52 -5.90 1.72
N ASP A 109 23.30 -6.89 2.13
CA ASP A 109 24.76 -6.82 2.13
C ASP A 109 25.37 -8.13 1.66
N PRO A 110 26.24 -8.11 0.62
CA PRO A 110 26.88 -9.33 0.14
C PRO A 110 27.98 -9.86 1.08
N ARG A 111 28.42 -9.04 2.05
CA ARG A 111 29.48 -9.41 3.00
C ARG A 111 28.91 -10.32 4.08
N GLY A 112 29.59 -11.43 4.33
CA GLY A 112 29.22 -12.38 5.38
C GLY A 112 29.31 -11.84 6.82
N SER A 113 29.86 -10.64 7.02
CA SER A 113 30.11 -10.03 8.34
C SER A 113 28.94 -9.21 8.91
N MET A 114 27.79 -9.11 8.24
CA MET A 114 26.64 -8.38 8.77
C MET A 114 25.94 -9.14 9.91
N THR A 115 25.69 -8.46 11.03
CA THR A 115 24.87 -8.98 12.14
C THR A 115 23.40 -8.61 11.95
N VAL A 116 22.54 -9.60 11.66
CA VAL A 116 21.09 -9.41 11.45
C VAL A 116 20.41 -8.78 12.66
N THR A 117 20.85 -9.12 13.87
CA THR A 117 20.32 -8.55 15.13
C THR A 117 20.49 -7.03 15.24
N SER A 118 21.40 -6.42 14.47
CA SER A 118 21.57 -4.96 14.42
C SER A 118 20.47 -4.24 13.63
N TYR A 119 19.54 -4.98 13.01
CA TYR A 119 18.48 -4.49 12.13
C TYR A 119 17.09 -5.01 12.59
N PRO A 120 16.64 -4.62 13.81
CA PRO A 120 15.33 -5.05 14.32
C PRO A 120 14.19 -4.40 13.52
N ALA A 121 13.10 -5.16 13.29
CA ALA A 121 11.92 -4.75 12.50
C ALA A 121 12.16 -4.51 11.01
N THR A 122 13.28 -4.98 10.46
CA THR A 122 13.60 -4.90 9.03
C THR A 122 14.04 -6.26 8.51
N GLU A 123 13.73 -6.57 7.26
CA GLU A 123 14.24 -7.78 6.63
C GLU A 123 15.72 -7.60 6.30
N ALA A 124 16.58 -8.54 6.69
CA ALA A 124 18.01 -8.48 6.44
C ALA A 124 18.43 -9.69 5.60
N ILE A 125 18.84 -9.42 4.36
CA ILE A 125 19.22 -10.45 3.39
C ILE A 125 20.74 -10.49 3.28
N ARG A 126 21.30 -11.69 3.47
CA ARG A 126 22.69 -12.01 3.12
C ARG A 126 22.69 -12.60 1.71
N ASP A 127 23.11 -11.82 0.73
CA ASP A 127 23.27 -12.34 -0.63
C ASP A 127 24.69 -12.88 -0.81
N LYS A 128 24.85 -14.16 -1.17
CA LYS A 128 26.16 -14.80 -1.34
C LYS A 128 26.60 -14.91 -2.81
N GLY A 129 25.86 -14.34 -3.77
CA GLY A 129 26.24 -14.39 -5.18
C GLY A 129 27.03 -13.16 -5.61
N TRP A 130 28.36 -13.26 -5.72
CA TRP A 130 29.15 -13.63 -6.92
C TRP A 130 30.48 -14.24 -6.46
#